data_AF-A0A7X2PLS5-F1
#
_entry.id   AF-A0A7X2PLS5-F1
#
_cell.length_a   1.000
_cell.length_b   1.000
_cell.length_c   1.000
_cell.angle_alpha   90.00
_cell.angle_beta   90.00
_cell.angle_gamma   90.00
#
_symmetry.space_group_name_H-M   'P 1'
#
loop_
_entity.id
_entity.type
_entity.pdbx_description
1 polymer ?
#
loop_
_entity_poly.entity_id
_entity_poly.type
_entity_poly.pdbx_seq_one_letter_code
_entity_poly.pdbx_strand_id
1 'polypeptide(L)'
;MLLEKESRAAEVARLLHEHAGPNAAAVRVAMTRTGLEAEVSHRGRGFNPKKTRLHPPGTGLILMESYAGIANLHLRIESIRRRGTIIKIQPI
;
A
#
# COMPACT_ATOMS: atom_id res chain seq x y z
N MET A 1 -27.73 -1.51 -10.55
CA MET A 1 -26.32 -1.35 -10.97
C MET A 1 -25.33 -1.12 -9.80
N LEU A 2 -25.70 -0.46 -8.69
CA LEU A 2 -24.82 -0.34 -7.50
C LEU A 2 -24.68 -1.68 -6.73
N LEU A 3 -25.78 -2.41 -6.51
CA LEU A 3 -25.77 -3.71 -5.83
C LEU A 3 -24.88 -4.78 -6.51
N GLU A 4 -24.83 -4.80 -7.84
CA GLU A 4 -24.00 -5.77 -8.59
C GLU A 4 -22.48 -5.46 -8.48
N LYS A 5 -22.11 -4.18 -8.36
CA LYS A 5 -20.70 -3.78 -8.18
C LYS A 5 -20.20 -4.11 -6.78
N GLU A 6 -21.03 -3.94 -5.75
CA GLU A 6 -20.72 -4.38 -4.39
C GLU A 6 -20.56 -5.91 -4.32
N SER A 7 -21.40 -6.66 -5.06
CA SER A 7 -21.30 -8.12 -5.15
C SER A 7 -19.96 -8.60 -5.73
N ARG A 8 -19.48 -7.97 -6.82
CA ARG A 8 -18.18 -8.35 -7.43
C ARG A 8 -16.99 -7.97 -6.56
N ALA A 9 -17.02 -6.79 -5.93
CA ALA A 9 -15.94 -6.36 -5.04
C ALA A 9 -15.83 -7.28 -3.81
N ALA A 10 -16.97 -7.69 -3.24
CA ALA A 10 -17.02 -8.65 -2.14
C ALA A 10 -16.51 -10.04 -2.56
N GLU A 11 -16.85 -10.49 -3.77
CA GLU A 11 -16.41 -11.78 -4.32
C GLU A 11 -14.89 -11.81 -4.60
N VAL A 12 -14.34 -10.74 -5.16
CA VAL A 12 -12.89 -10.59 -5.35
C VAL A 12 -12.17 -10.53 -4.00
N ALA A 13 -12.71 -9.78 -3.03
CA ALA A 13 -12.14 -9.73 -1.68
C ALA A 13 -12.15 -11.11 -1.00
N ARG A 14 -13.22 -11.89 -1.21
CA ARG A 14 -13.34 -13.27 -0.73
C ARG A 14 -12.33 -14.20 -1.40
N LEU A 15 -12.17 -14.14 -2.73
CA LEU A 15 -11.16 -14.92 -3.45
C LEU A 15 -9.74 -14.61 -2.97
N LEU A 16 -9.42 -13.33 -2.77
CA LEU A 16 -8.15 -12.89 -2.20
C LEU A 16 -7.98 -13.37 -0.76
N HIS A 17 -9.05 -13.42 0.04
CA HIS A 17 -8.97 -13.94 1.41
C HIS A 17 -8.75 -15.45 1.44
N GLU A 18 -9.46 -16.20 0.60
CA GLU A 18 -9.44 -17.67 0.57
C GLU A 18 -8.19 -18.24 -0.10
N HIS A 19 -7.63 -17.55 -1.11
CA HIS A 19 -6.55 -18.10 -1.94
C HIS A 19 -5.23 -17.32 -1.84
N ALA A 20 -5.24 -16.07 -1.38
CA ALA A 20 -3.99 -15.35 -1.21
C ALA A 20 -3.31 -15.83 0.08
N GLY A 21 -2.25 -16.61 -0.09
CA GLY A 21 -1.47 -17.16 1.01
C GLY A 21 -0.92 -16.10 1.98
N PRO A 22 -0.21 -16.50 3.05
CA PRO A 22 0.24 -15.63 4.13
C PRO A 22 1.22 -14.51 3.72
N ASN A 23 1.57 -14.41 2.43
CA ASN A 23 2.42 -13.36 1.85
C ASN A 23 1.73 -12.59 0.72
N ALA A 24 0.39 -12.60 0.69
CA ALA A 24 -0.39 -11.87 -0.30
C ALA A 24 0.06 -10.40 -0.42
N ALA A 25 0.18 -9.92 -1.66
CA ALA A 25 0.32 -8.51 -1.96
C ALA A 25 -0.89 -8.05 -2.78
N ALA A 26 -1.36 -6.84 -2.50
CA ALA A 26 -2.46 -6.20 -3.19
C ALA A 26 -2.05 -4.79 -3.60
N VAL A 27 -2.53 -4.35 -4.75
CA VAL A 27 -2.36 -2.98 -5.24
C VAL A 27 -3.76 -2.41 -5.46
N ARG A 28 -4.03 -1.26 -4.85
CA ARG A 28 -5.24 -0.48 -5.06
C ARG A 28 -4.85 0.84 -5.68
N VAL A 29 -5.52 1.21 -6.76
CA VAL A 29 -5.41 2.53 -7.37
C VAL A 29 -6.81 3.12 -7.44
N ALA A 30 -6.97 4.36 -6.98
CA ALA A 30 -8.24 5.04 -6.96
C ALA A 30 -8.08 6.50 -7.39
N MET A 31 -8.97 6.94 -8.29
CA MET A 31 -9.16 8.37 -8.53
C MET A 31 -10.06 8.92 -7.43
N THR A 32 -9.58 9.93 -6.71
CA THR A 32 -10.34 10.64 -5.68
C THR A 32 -10.64 12.07 -6.16
N ARG A 33 -11.34 12.85 -5.33
CA ARG A 33 -11.57 14.28 -5.63
C ARG A 33 -10.28 15.11 -5.62
N THR A 34 -9.25 14.66 -4.89
CA THR A 34 -7.99 15.37 -4.72
C THR A 34 -6.89 14.84 -5.66
N GLY A 35 -7.10 13.71 -6.32
CA GLY A 35 -6.23 13.19 -7.38
C GLY A 35 -6.11 11.67 -7.34
N LEU A 36 -5.01 11.14 -7.88
CA LEU A 36 -4.77 9.71 -7.91
C LEU A 36 -4.13 9.23 -6.60
N GLU A 37 -4.78 8.28 -5.93
CA GLU A 37 -4.22 7.58 -4.77
C GLU A 37 -3.85 6.15 -5.16
N ALA A 38 -2.70 5.70 -4.68
CA ALA A 38 -2.26 4.31 -4.80
C ALA A 38 -1.88 3.75 -3.43
N GLU A 39 -2.22 2.48 -3.21
CA GLU A 39 -1.87 1.73 -2.02
C GLU A 39 -1.33 0.36 -2.41
N VAL A 40 -0.16 0.02 -1.88
CA VAL A 40 0.41 -1.32 -1.96
C VAL A 40 0.37 -1.93 -0.56
N SER A 41 -0.34 -3.03 -0.39
CA SER A 41 -0.49 -3.73 0.88
C SER A 41 0.12 -5.13 0.76
N HIS A 42 1.02 -5.50 1.66
CA HIS A 42 1.64 -6.82 1.71
C HIS A 42 1.45 -7.44 3.09
N ARG A 43 0.84 -8.63 3.16
CA ARG A 43 0.54 -9.35 4.42
C ARG A 43 1.70 -10.21 4.96
N GLY A 44 2.94 -9.89 4.62
CA GLY A 44 4.09 -10.67 5.11
C GLY A 44 4.54 -10.33 6.53
N ARG A 45 5.82 -10.57 6.81
CA ARG A 45 6.40 -10.42 8.15
C ARG A 45 6.38 -8.99 8.69
N GLY A 46 6.30 -7.98 7.82
CA GLY A 46 6.49 -6.59 8.19
C GLY A 46 7.85 -6.32 8.85
N PHE A 47 8.07 -5.07 9.20
CA PHE A 47 9.22 -4.58 9.97
C PHE A 47 8.77 -3.63 11.08
N ASN A 48 9.66 -3.34 12.04
CA ASN A 48 9.42 -2.35 13.09
C ASN A 48 9.99 -0.99 12.62
N PRO A 49 9.14 0.02 12.33
CA PRO A 49 9.59 1.33 11.83
C PRO A 49 10.56 2.04 12.77
N LYS A 50 10.39 1.89 14.09
CA LYS A 50 11.27 2.51 15.08
C LYS A 50 12.69 1.94 15.04
N LYS A 51 12.83 0.63 14.78
CA LYS A 51 14.13 -0.03 14.63
C LYS A 51 14.78 0.26 13.29
N THR A 52 13.98 0.40 12.23
CA THR A 52 14.51 0.68 10.88
C THR A 52 14.96 2.11 10.72
N ARG A 53 14.36 3.07 11.46
CA ARG A 53 14.84 4.46 11.54
C ARG A 53 16.24 4.63 12.13
N LEU A 54 16.79 3.58 12.77
CA LEU A 54 18.17 3.58 13.26
C LEU A 54 19.21 3.40 12.14
N HIS A 55 18.75 3.07 10.93
CA HIS A 55 19.59 2.91 9.75
C HIS A 55 19.14 3.85 8.63
N PRO A 56 20.05 4.35 7.80
CA PRO A 56 19.67 5.11 6.61
C PRO A 56 18.76 4.27 5.70
N PRO A 57 17.78 4.90 5.03
CA PRO A 57 17.00 4.23 4.00
C PRO A 57 17.92 3.79 2.85
N GLY A 58 17.64 2.64 2.25
CA GLY A 58 18.31 2.23 1.02
C GLY A 58 17.96 3.16 -0.14
N THR A 59 18.82 3.22 -1.15
CA THR A 59 18.69 4.12 -2.32
C THR A 59 17.32 4.06 -2.99
N GLY A 60 16.70 2.87 -3.06
CA GLY A 60 15.37 2.72 -3.63
C GLY A 60 14.30 3.57 -2.93
N LEU A 61 14.29 3.61 -1.59
CA LEU A 61 13.33 4.44 -0.84
C LEU A 61 13.59 5.93 -1.03
N ILE A 62 14.87 6.33 -1.07
CA ILE A 62 15.28 7.72 -1.32
C ILE A 62 14.78 8.17 -2.70
N LEU A 63 14.95 7.34 -3.73
CA LEU A 63 14.46 7.65 -5.07
C LEU A 63 12.94 7.72 -5.13
N MET A 64 12.23 6.83 -4.44
CA MET A 64 10.76 6.87 -4.38
C MET A 64 10.25 8.16 -3.73
N GLU A 65 10.85 8.58 -2.61
CA GLU A 65 10.50 9.85 -1.95
C GLU A 65 10.81 11.05 -2.85
N SER A 66 11.96 11.04 -3.54
CA SER A 66 12.35 12.09 -4.48
C SER A 66 11.37 12.22 -5.65
N TYR A 67 11.01 11.10 -6.30
CA TYR A 67 10.03 11.12 -7.41
C TYR A 67 8.62 11.50 -6.94
N ALA A 68 8.21 11.06 -5.75
CA ALA A 68 6.94 11.50 -5.17
C ALA A 68 6.93 13.03 -4.99
N GLY A 69 8.00 13.60 -4.43
CA GLY A 69 8.14 15.06 -4.29
C GLY A 69 8.07 15.81 -5.63
N ILE A 70 8.78 15.34 -6.65
CA ILE A 70 8.74 15.92 -8.01
C ILE A 70 7.31 15.88 -8.59
N ALA A 71 6.56 14.83 -8.31
CA ALA A 71 5.19 14.64 -8.79
C ALA A 71 4.12 15.31 -7.93
N ASN A 72 4.49 16.11 -6.92
CA ASN A 72 3.58 16.68 -5.92
C ASN A 72 2.73 15.60 -5.20
N LEU A 73 3.37 14.48 -4.88
CA LEU A 73 2.81 13.35 -4.15
C LEU A 73 3.56 13.15 -2.83
N HIS A 74 2.85 12.59 -1.85
CA HIS A 74 3.40 12.16 -0.58
C HIS A 74 3.45 10.63 -0.50
N LEU A 75 4.63 10.09 -0.19
CA LEU A 75 4.84 8.67 0.12
C LEU A 75 4.75 8.43 1.63
N ARG A 76 3.90 7.49 2.05
CA ARG A 76 3.81 7.06 3.46
C ARG A 76 3.93 5.55 3.58
N ILE A 77 4.82 5.10 4.47
CA ILE A 77 5.03 3.68 4.74
C ILE A 77 4.60 3.38 6.18
N GLU A 78 3.67 2.45 6.33
CA GLU A 78 3.24 1.90 7.61
C GLU A 78 3.58 0.42 7.64
N SER A 79 4.20 -0.04 8.72
CA SER A 79 4.56 -1.44 8.85
C SER A 79 4.39 -1.91 10.28
N ILE A 80 3.79 -3.07 10.45
CA ILE A 80 3.61 -3.74 11.73
C ILE A 80 4.18 -5.15 11.63
N ARG A 81 5.10 -5.47 12.54
CA ARG A 81 5.72 -6.79 12.62
C ARG A 81 4.62 -7.88 12.75
N ARG A 82 4.74 -8.94 11.97
CA ARG A 82 3.80 -10.07 11.80
C ARG A 82 2.41 -9.71 11.25
N ARG A 83 2.19 -8.48 10.80
CA ARG A 83 0.93 -8.09 10.12
C ARG A 83 1.16 -7.60 8.70
N GLY A 84 2.36 -7.11 8.40
CA GLY A 84 2.76 -6.72 7.05
C GLY A 84 3.13 -5.25 6.94
N THR A 85 3.08 -4.76 5.70
CA THR A 85 3.46 -3.40 5.31
C THR A 85 2.42 -2.83 4.37
N ILE A 86 2.11 -1.54 4.54
CA ILE A 86 1.26 -0.74 3.66
C ILE A 86 2.09 0.45 3.19
N ILE A 87 2.10 0.68 1.88
CA ILE A 87 2.72 1.84 1.24
C ILE A 87 1.59 2.64 0.60
N LYS A 88 1.47 3.92 0.93
CA LYS A 88 0.48 4.84 0.38
C LYS A 88 1.17 5.94 -0.41
N ILE A 89 0.63 6.26 -1.58
CA ILE A 89 1.05 7.36 -2.44
C ILE A 89 -0.20 8.18 -2.72
N GLN A 90 -0.16 9.47 -2.40
CA GLN A 90 -1.32 10.35 -2.53
C GLN A 90 -0.88 11.78 -2.87
N PRO A 91 -1.74 12.61 -3.47
CA PRO A 91 -1.45 14.03 -3.66
C PRO A 91 -1.17 14.73 -2.33
N ILE A 92 -0.30 15.75 -2.38
CA ILE A 92 -0.06 16.68 -1.25
C ILE A 92 -1.27 17.59 -1.07
#